data_AF-A0A1T4MU86-F1
#
_entry.id   AF-A0A1T4MU86-F1
#
_cell.length_a   1.000
_cell.length_b   1.000
_cell.length_c   1.000
_cell.angle_alpha   90.00
_cell.angle_beta   90.00
_cell.angle_gamma   90.00
#
_symmetry.space_group_name_H-M   'P 1'
#
loop_
_entity.id
_entity.type
_entity.pdbx_description
1 polymer ?
#
loop_
_entity_poly.entity_id
_entity_poly.type
_entity_poly.pdbx_seq_one_letter_code
_entity_poly.pdbx_strand_id
1 'polypeptide(L)'
;MQDGITETNHQTLAYLLVTSAAWLQGLRPDVREEFLTIVSEVTAVANEKVAETEARNRQRLVDAGVRIRVLSPAQRKAWTDRMKPVWTRFEGEIGKDFIDAAVAANADPNTLGL
;
A
#
# COMPACT_ATOMS: atom_id res chain seq x y z
N MET A 1 12.83 16.93 15.50
CA MET A 1 11.56 16.80 16.27
C MET A 1 10.41 17.11 15.30
N GLN A 2 9.31 16.35 15.31
CA GLN A 2 8.11 16.59 14.49
C GLN A 2 7.00 17.20 15.36
N ASP A 3 6.29 18.24 14.89
CA ASP A 3 5.19 18.92 15.62
C ASP A 3 3.85 18.16 15.58
N GLY A 4 3.77 17.08 14.81
CA GLY A 4 2.59 16.23 14.72
C GLY A 4 2.49 15.53 13.38
N ILE A 5 1.35 14.89 13.16
CA ILE A 5 1.08 14.07 11.98
C ILE A 5 -0.21 14.58 11.33
N THR A 6 -0.21 14.67 10.00
CA THR A 6 -1.44 14.85 9.22
C THR A 6 -1.79 13.51 8.59
N GLU A 7 -2.95 12.97 8.95
CA GLU A 7 -3.45 11.69 8.46
C GLU A 7 -4.09 11.88 7.08
N THR A 8 -3.23 11.87 6.06
CA THR A 8 -3.60 12.17 4.66
C THR A 8 -4.00 10.94 3.85
N ASN A 9 -3.55 9.74 4.24
CA ASN A 9 -3.71 8.48 3.50
C ASN A 9 -3.39 8.63 2.00
N HIS A 10 -2.26 9.28 1.70
CA HIS A 10 -1.97 9.78 0.36
C HIS A 10 -1.18 8.82 -0.54
N GLN A 11 -0.68 7.72 0.02
CA GLN A 11 0.13 6.75 -0.69
C GLN A 11 0.01 5.40 0.02
N THR A 12 -0.06 4.33 -0.77
CA THR A 12 0.14 2.96 -0.29
C THR A 12 1.63 2.66 -0.20
N LEU A 13 2.10 2.23 0.97
CA LEU A 13 3.45 1.69 1.13
C LEU A 13 3.38 0.17 1.05
N ALA A 14 3.94 -0.40 -0.01
CA ALA A 14 3.99 -1.83 -0.25
C ALA A 14 5.43 -2.30 -0.48
N TYR A 15 5.69 -3.58 -0.19
CA TYR A 15 6.97 -4.22 -0.44
C TYR A 15 6.79 -5.36 -1.44
N LEU A 16 7.70 -5.45 -2.40
CA LEU A 16 7.78 -6.58 -3.32
C LEU A 16 8.81 -7.58 -2.77
N LEU A 17 8.38 -8.80 -2.46
CA LEU A 17 9.31 -9.89 -2.17
C LEU A 17 9.93 -10.36 -3.50
N VAL A 18 11.25 -10.20 -3.61
CA VAL A 18 12.00 -10.58 -4.82
C VAL A 18 13.09 -11.59 -4.50
N THR A 19 13.31 -12.52 -5.43
CA THR A 19 14.44 -13.45 -5.42
C THR A 19 14.95 -13.66 -6.85
N SER A 20 16.13 -14.27 -6.99
CA SER A 20 16.70 -14.60 -8.29
C SER A 20 15.84 -15.64 -9.02
N ALA A 21 15.48 -15.36 -10.27
CA ALA A 21 14.78 -16.31 -11.13
C ALA A 21 15.59 -17.59 -11.32
N ALA A 22 16.92 -17.48 -11.52
CA ALA A 22 17.80 -18.63 -11.69
C ALA A 22 17.84 -19.50 -10.43
N TRP A 23 17.84 -18.90 -9.24
CA TRP A 23 17.79 -19.64 -7.97
C TRP A 23 16.45 -20.36 -7.83
N LEU A 24 15.33 -19.64 -7.96
CA LEU A 24 13.99 -20.20 -7.79
C LEU A 24 13.74 -21.33 -8.80
N GLN A 25 14.20 -21.15 -10.05
CA GLN A 25 14.06 -22.14 -11.11
C GLN A 25 15.02 -23.32 -10.99
N GLY A 26 16.13 -23.17 -10.25
CA GLY A 26 17.09 -24.24 -9.96
C GLY A 26 16.68 -25.17 -8.82
N LEU A 27 15.69 -24.80 -8.01
CA LEU A 27 15.16 -25.65 -6.94
C LEU A 27 14.51 -26.91 -7.50
N ARG A 28 14.56 -28.03 -6.75
CA ARG A 28 13.74 -29.20 -7.08
C ARG A 28 12.25 -28.81 -7.11
N PRO A 29 11.42 -29.47 -7.95
CA PRO A 29 10.01 -29.08 -8.11
C PRO A 29 9.23 -29.05 -6.78
N ASP A 30 9.39 -30.07 -5.95
CA ASP A 30 8.74 -30.20 -4.64
C ASP A 30 9.10 -29.04 -3.69
N VAL A 31 10.40 -28.72 -3.60
CA VAL A 31 10.88 -27.63 -2.73
C VAL A 31 10.39 -26.27 -3.21
N ARG A 32 10.34 -26.07 -4.52
CA ARG A 32 9.86 -24.81 -5.11
C ARG A 32 8.37 -24.60 -4.86
N GLU A 33 7.58 -25.66 -5.01
CA GLU A 33 6.15 -25.63 -4.74
C GLU A 33 5.86 -25.33 -3.27
N GLU A 34 6.57 -25.99 -2.36
CA GLU A 34 6.46 -25.72 -0.92
C GLU A 34 6.89 -24.29 -0.58
N PHE A 35 8.01 -23.82 -1.12
CA PHE A 35 8.48 -22.45 -0.92
C PHE A 35 7.45 -21.41 -1.39
N LEU A 36 6.88 -21.59 -2.60
CA LEU A 36 5.88 -20.65 -3.14
C LEU A 36 4.57 -20.69 -2.34
N THR A 37 4.17 -21.87 -1.86
CA THR A 37 3.02 -22.02 -0.96
C THR A 37 3.24 -21.23 0.33
N ILE A 38 4.39 -21.42 0.99
CA ILE A 38 4.74 -20.69 2.22
C ILE A 38 4.79 -19.18 1.97
N VAL A 39 5.41 -18.74 0.87
CA VAL A 39 5.46 -17.32 0.52
C VAL A 39 4.06 -16.74 0.39
N SER A 40 3.15 -17.44 -0.30
CA SER A 40 1.76 -17.01 -0.47
C SER A 40 1.03 -16.90 0.86
N GLU A 41 1.05 -17.97 1.67
CA GLU A 41 0.32 -18.04 2.94
C GLU A 41 0.85 -17.03 3.96
N VAL A 42 2.17 -16.94 4.13
CA VAL A 42 2.77 -16.01 5.09
C VAL A 42 2.58 -14.56 4.64
N THR A 43 2.60 -14.27 3.34
CA THR A 43 2.28 -12.93 2.83
C THR A 43 0.84 -12.55 3.14
N ALA A 44 -0.12 -13.45 2.95
CA ALA A 44 -1.51 -13.20 3.30
C ALA A 44 -1.68 -12.93 4.80
N VAL A 45 -1.13 -13.79 5.65
CA VAL A 45 -1.17 -13.62 7.12
C VAL A 45 -0.49 -12.34 7.58
N ALA A 46 0.61 -11.93 6.94
CA ALA A 46 1.28 -10.67 7.26
C ALA A 46 0.41 -9.47 6.88
N ASN A 47 -0.20 -9.48 5.70
CA ASN A 47 -1.06 -8.39 5.22
C ASN A 47 -2.33 -8.24 6.07
N GLU A 48 -2.94 -9.34 6.51
CA GLU A 48 -4.12 -9.32 7.40
C GLU A 48 -3.83 -8.59 8.73
N LYS A 49 -2.59 -8.64 9.22
CA LYS A 49 -2.17 -8.01 10.48
C LYS A 49 -1.84 -6.52 10.36
N VAL A 50 -1.75 -5.98 9.14
CA VAL A 50 -1.32 -4.59 8.92
C VAL A 50 -2.31 -3.61 9.53
N ALA A 51 -3.60 -3.74 9.21
CA ALA A 51 -4.63 -2.81 9.70
C ALA A 51 -4.69 -2.75 11.23
N GLU A 52 -4.59 -3.90 11.90
CA GLU A 52 -4.55 -3.95 13.37
C GLU A 52 -3.28 -3.27 13.91
N THR A 53 -2.14 -3.49 13.26
CA THR A 53 -0.86 -2.89 13.64
C THR A 53 -0.86 -1.38 13.46
N GLU A 54 -1.41 -0.88 12.34
CA GLU A 54 -1.59 0.54 12.07
C GLU A 54 -2.49 1.20 13.11
N ALA A 55 -3.63 0.58 13.44
CA ALA A 55 -4.54 1.08 14.47
C ALA A 55 -3.85 1.17 15.85
N ARG A 56 -3.13 0.12 16.26
CA ARG A 56 -2.36 0.13 17.53
C ARG A 56 -1.28 1.21 17.54
N ASN A 57 -0.56 1.39 16.43
CA ASN A 57 0.49 2.41 16.34
C ASN A 57 -0.09 3.83 16.34
N ARG A 58 -1.23 4.04 15.67
CA ARG A 58 -1.98 5.29 15.72
C ARG A 58 -2.41 5.62 17.15
N GLN A 59 -2.89 4.63 17.91
CA GLN A 59 -3.26 4.82 19.31
C GLN A 59 -2.05 5.19 20.18
N ARG A 60 -0.90 4.53 20.00
CA ARG A 60 0.34 4.89 20.71
C ARG A 60 0.76 6.34 20.49
N LEU A 61 0.53 6.89 19.30
CA LEU A 61 0.80 8.30 19.02
C LEU A 61 -0.13 9.22 19.83
N VAL A 62 -1.41 8.88 19.92
CA VAL A 62 -2.38 9.61 20.76
C VAL A 62 -1.96 9.56 22.23
N ASP A 63 -1.60 8.38 22.74
CA ASP A 63 -1.18 8.19 24.13
C ASP A 63 0.11 8.95 24.47
N ALA A 64 1.00 9.11 23.49
CA ALA A 64 2.20 9.92 23.59
C ALA A 64 1.96 11.44 23.46
N GLY A 65 0.71 11.87 23.31
CA GLY A 65 0.35 13.29 23.17
C GLY A 65 0.66 13.89 21.79
N VAL A 66 0.88 13.06 20.77
CA VAL A 66 1.14 13.54 19.40
C VAL A 66 -0.14 14.13 18.81
N ARG A 67 -0.03 15.35 18.26
CA ARG A 67 -1.15 15.99 17.57
C ARG A 67 -1.38 15.34 16.20
N ILE A 68 -2.47 14.59 16.07
CA ILE A 68 -2.96 14.03 14.80
C ILE A 68 -4.01 14.96 14.20
N ARG A 69 -3.80 15.37 12.94
CA ARG A 69 -4.70 16.23 12.15
C ARG A 69 -5.35 15.38 11.06
N VAL A 70 -6.68 15.25 11.09
CA VAL A 70 -7.43 14.49 10.08
C VAL A 70 -8.02 15.48 9.07
N LEU A 71 -7.90 15.17 7.78
CA LEU A 71 -8.45 16.02 6.72
C LEU A 71 -9.98 15.88 6.66
N SER A 72 -10.67 17.01 6.48
CA SER A 72 -12.07 16.99 6.06
C SER A 72 -12.21 16.42 4.65
N PRO A 73 -13.40 15.95 4.23
CA PRO A 73 -13.61 15.49 2.86
C PRO A 73 -13.22 16.52 1.79
N ALA A 74 -13.51 17.81 2.04
CA ALA A 74 -13.13 18.90 1.15
C ALA A 74 -11.61 19.08 1.07
N GLN A 75 -10.90 18.96 2.21
CA GLN A 75 -9.45 19.03 2.25
C GLN A 75 -8.81 17.82 1.56
N ARG A 76 -9.33 16.60 1.76
CA ARG A 76 -8.87 15.38 1.07
C ARG A 76 -9.06 15.54 -0.44
N LYS A 77 -10.24 16.00 -0.89
CA LYS A 77 -10.50 16.27 -2.31
C LYS A 77 -9.53 17.28 -2.91
N ALA A 78 -9.31 18.41 -2.23
CA ALA A 78 -8.37 19.43 -2.69
C ALA A 78 -6.94 18.87 -2.83
N TRP A 79 -6.52 18.03 -1.87
CA TRP A 79 -5.24 17.34 -1.93
C TRP A 79 -5.15 16.40 -3.13
N THR A 80 -6.16 15.54 -3.31
CA THR A 80 -6.24 14.60 -4.45
C THR A 80 -6.21 15.34 -5.79
N ASP A 81 -7.02 16.38 -5.97
CA ASP A 81 -7.07 17.15 -7.21
C ASP A 81 -5.74 17.84 -7.53
N ARG A 82 -5.02 18.29 -6.50
CA ARG A 82 -3.71 18.92 -6.67
C ARG A 82 -2.61 17.94 -7.09
N MET A 83 -2.75 16.67 -6.70
CA MET A 83 -1.73 15.62 -6.88
C MET A 83 -2.01 14.74 -8.10
N LYS A 84 -3.28 14.58 -8.53
CA LYS A 84 -3.66 13.86 -9.76
C LYS A 84 -2.83 14.22 -11.01
N PRO A 85 -2.46 15.49 -11.28
CA PRO A 85 -1.64 15.83 -12.44
C PRO A 85 -0.26 15.16 -12.47
N VAL A 86 0.23 14.65 -11.33
CA VAL A 86 1.47 13.88 -11.28
C VAL A 86 1.34 12.58 -12.09
N TRP A 87 0.16 11.97 -12.14
CA TRP A 87 -0.06 10.75 -12.94
C TRP A 87 0.16 11.02 -14.43
N THR A 88 -0.39 12.11 -14.96
CA THR A 88 -0.18 12.53 -16.35
C THR A 88 1.29 12.83 -16.64
N ARG A 89 2.01 13.43 -15.68
CA ARG A 89 3.45 13.70 -15.83
C ARG A 89 4.26 12.42 -16.06
N PHE A 90 3.88 11.31 -15.43
CA PHE A 90 4.59 10.03 -15.51
C PHE A 90 3.89 9.01 -16.42
N GLU A 91 2.81 9.39 -17.11
CA GLU A 91 2.04 8.48 -17.96
C GLU A 91 2.89 7.84 -19.06
N GLY A 92 3.84 8.58 -19.65
CA GLY A 92 4.75 8.05 -20.66
C GLY A 92 5.71 6.98 -20.14
N GLU A 93 6.06 7.01 -18.86
CA GLU A 93 6.97 6.04 -18.22
C GLU A 93 6.24 4.85 -17.63
N ILE A 94 5.05 5.09 -17.05
CA ILE A 94 4.23 4.07 -16.38
C ILE A 94 3.36 3.32 -17.39
N GLY A 95 2.84 4.01 -18.40
CA GLY A 95 1.82 3.50 -19.33
C GLY A 95 0.41 3.84 -18.85
N LYS A 96 -0.40 4.40 -19.75
CA LYS A 96 -1.80 4.77 -19.50
C LYS A 96 -2.64 3.59 -19.01
N ASP A 97 -2.45 2.44 -19.62
CA ASP A 97 -3.20 1.21 -19.34
C ASP A 97 -3.04 0.77 -17.88
N PHE A 98 -1.84 0.90 -17.31
CA PHE A 98 -1.57 0.58 -15.91
C PHE A 98 -2.17 1.60 -14.96
N ILE A 99 -2.16 2.90 -15.30
CA ILE A 99 -2.84 3.94 -14.52
C ILE A 99 -4.35 3.70 -14.50
N ASP A 100 -4.95 3.45 -15.67
CA ASP A 100 -6.38 3.19 -15.78
C ASP A 100 -6.78 1.91 -15.04
N ALA A 101 -5.97 0.85 -15.11
CA ALA A 101 -6.19 -0.39 -14.34
C ALA A 101 -6.13 -0.15 -12.83
N ALA A 102 -5.17 0.64 -12.35
CA ALA A 102 -5.07 0.99 -10.93
C ALA A 102 -6.28 1.81 -10.46
N VAL A 103 -6.77 2.75 -11.27
CA VAL A 103 -8.00 3.51 -10.96
C VAL A 103 -9.22 2.59 -10.91
N ALA A 104 -9.38 1.70 -11.89
CA ALA A 104 -10.49 0.76 -11.96
C ALA A 104 -10.51 -0.20 -10.75
N ALA A 105 -9.34 -0.68 -10.31
CA ALA A 105 -9.22 -1.53 -9.12
C ALA A 105 -9.70 -0.85 -7.83
N ASN A 106 -9.75 0.48 -7.78
CA ASN A 106 -10.23 1.23 -6.61
C ASN A 106 -11.66 1.79 -6.80
N ALA A 107 -12.30 1.53 -7.94
CA ALA A 107 -13.67 1.94 -8.22
C ALA A 107 -14.70 0.84 -7.88
N ASP A 108 -14.25 -0.37 -7.60
CA ASP A 108 -15.09 -1.47 -7.11
C ASP A 108 -15.33 -1.30 -5.59
N PRO A 109 -16.58 -1.20 -5.12
CA PRO A 109 -16.90 -1.11 -3.70
C PRO A 109 -16.49 -2.36 -2.88
N ASN A 110 -16.08 -3.47 -3.52
CA ASN A 110 -15.60 -4.68 -2.87
C ASN A 110 -14.06 -4.78 -2.75
N THR A 111 -13.29 -3.87 -3.37
CA THR A 111 -11.84 -3.82 -3.09
C THR A 111 -11.61 -3.11 -1.76
N LEU A 112 -10.71 -3.67 -0.94
CA LEU A 112 -10.35 -3.18 0.39
C LEU A 112 -10.10 -1.67 0.34
N GLY A 113 -11.09 -0.89 0.78
CA GLY A 113 -11.07 0.56 0.72
C GLY A 113 -9.93 1.12 1.57
N LEU A 114 -8.94 1.72 0.89
CA LEU A 114 -8.01 2.70 1.44
C LEU A 114 -8.48 4.12 1.04
#